data_AF-A0A1I2XTW8-F1
#
_entry.id   AF-A0A1I2XTW8-F1
#
_cell.length_a   1.000
_cell.length_b   1.000
_cell.length_c   1.000
_cell.angle_alpha   90.00
_cell.angle_beta   90.00
_cell.angle_gamma   90.00
#
_symmetry.space_group_name_H-M   'P 1'
#
loop_
_entity.id
_entity.type
_entity.pdbx_description
1 polymer ?
#
loop_
_entity_poly.entity_id
_entity_poly.type
_entity_poly.pdbx_seq_one_letter_code
_entity_poly.pdbx_strand_id
1 'polypeptide(L)'
;MDADLLRTLGGDPAALDTAPSWTPYRGTAMERPDGGHRCTRCGQPARAPRLVDVPGLGPCRLDTCRDDFLAVTRLLPSRMPSMVEGIVADLREVARDAGAPLTIFTDDGMPG
;
A
#
# COMPACT_ATOMS: atom_id res chain seq x y z
N MET A 1 5.51 -7.97 -5.96
CA MET A 1 5.36 -6.51 -5.76
C MET A 1 6.02 -6.06 -4.48
N ASP A 2 5.70 -6.62 -3.31
CA ASP A 2 6.37 -6.23 -2.06
C ASP A 2 7.87 -6.54 -2.08
N ALA A 3 8.25 -7.65 -2.70
CA ALA A 3 9.65 -7.95 -2.99
C ALA A 3 10.35 -6.92 -3.90
N ASP A 4 9.64 -6.28 -4.85
CA ASP A 4 10.21 -5.25 -5.72
C ASP A 4 10.33 -3.91 -5.01
N LEU A 5 9.36 -3.58 -4.16
CA LEU A 5 9.40 -2.42 -3.28
C LEU A 5 10.60 -2.49 -2.32
N LEU A 6 10.80 -3.64 -1.67
CA LEU A 6 11.93 -3.87 -0.76
C LEU A 6 13.27 -3.81 -1.48
N ARG A 7 13.36 -4.42 -2.67
CA ARG A 7 14.56 -4.33 -3.52
C ARG A 7 14.86 -2.89 -3.93
N THR A 8 13.82 -2.10 -4.25
CA THR A 8 13.95 -0.68 -4.65
C THR A 8 14.36 0.21 -3.49
N LEU A 9 13.95 -0.13 -2.26
CA LEU A 9 14.32 0.62 -1.06
C LEU A 9 15.69 0.23 -0.49
N GLY A 10 16.28 -0.87 -0.98
CA GLY A 10 17.60 -1.34 -0.55
C GLY A 10 17.65 -1.82 0.91
N GLY A 11 16.50 -2.11 1.51
CA GLY A 11 16.40 -2.55 2.91
C GLY A 11 16.59 -4.06 3.06
N ASP A 12 17.24 -4.48 4.15
CA ASP A 12 17.26 -5.88 4.56
C ASP A 12 15.85 -6.28 5.06
N PRO A 13 15.19 -7.26 4.43
CA PRO A 13 13.87 -7.72 4.88
C PRO A 13 13.89 -8.29 6.30
N ALA A 14 15.02 -8.84 6.77
CA ALA A 14 15.14 -9.35 8.13
C ALA A 14 15.25 -8.24 9.19
N ALA A 15 15.54 -7.01 8.78
CA ALA A 15 15.59 -5.84 9.64
C ALA A 15 14.23 -5.14 9.80
N LEU A 16 13.18 -5.65 9.15
CA LEU A 16 11.83 -5.11 9.27
C LEU A 16 11.12 -5.69 10.49
N ASP A 17 10.38 -4.84 11.19
CA ASP A 17 9.52 -5.31 12.27
C ASP A 17 8.38 -6.15 11.70
N THR A 18 8.22 -7.38 12.18
CA THR A 18 7.03 -8.18 11.87
C THR A 18 5.77 -7.47 12.38
N ALA A 19 4.75 -7.43 11.53
CA ALA A 19 3.43 -6.96 11.92
C ALA A 19 2.62 -8.11 12.54
N PRO A 20 1.72 -7.83 13.48
CA PRO A 20 0.78 -8.83 13.96
C PRO A 20 -0.06 -9.38 12.80
N SER A 21 -0.26 -10.69 12.73
CA SER A 21 -0.97 -11.36 11.63
C SER A 21 -2.45 -10.99 11.49
N TRP A 22 -3.06 -10.41 12.54
CA TRP A 22 -4.44 -9.92 12.54
C TRP A 22 -4.57 -8.50 11.97
N THR A 23 -3.46 -7.85 11.63
CA THR A 23 -3.47 -6.47 11.14
C THR A 23 -4.05 -6.42 9.73
N PRO A 24 -5.17 -5.71 9.49
CA PRO A 24 -5.78 -5.66 8.17
C PRO A 24 -4.86 -5.00 7.14
N TYR A 25 -4.75 -5.61 5.95
CA TYR A 25 -3.93 -5.16 4.82
C TYR A 25 -4.34 -3.76 4.29
N ARG A 26 -5.57 -3.32 4.55
CA ARG A 26 -6.06 -1.97 4.26
C ARG A 26 -6.90 -1.43 5.41
N GLY A 27 -6.58 -0.22 5.84
CA GLY A 27 -7.33 0.54 6.84
C GLY A 27 -6.75 0.40 8.24
N THR A 28 -6.66 1.54 8.92
CA THR A 28 -6.34 1.75 10.35
C THR A 28 -4.99 1.25 10.90
N ALA A 29 -4.25 0.41 10.19
CA ALA A 29 -2.94 -0.10 10.62
C ALA A 29 -1.72 0.78 10.27
N MET A 30 -1.95 2.06 9.92
CA MET A 30 -0.86 2.98 9.58
C MET A 30 -0.37 3.79 10.79
N GLU A 31 -1.04 3.77 11.93
CA GLU A 31 -0.51 4.40 13.14
C GLU A 31 0.36 3.41 13.91
N ARG A 32 1.67 3.70 13.94
CA ARG A 32 2.59 3.06 14.87
C ARG A 32 2.44 3.79 16.23
N PRO A 33 2.00 3.11 17.32
CA PRO A 33 1.69 3.76 18.60
C PRO A 33 2.87 4.52 19.25
N ASP A 34 4.08 4.20 18.82
CA ASP A 34 5.37 4.60 19.38
C ASP A 34 6.05 5.75 18.63
N GLY A 35 5.53 6.20 17.48
CA GLY A 35 5.82 7.50 16.82
C GLY A 35 7.28 7.80 16.43
N GLY A 36 8.25 6.94 16.76
CA GLY A 36 9.69 7.22 16.69
C GLY A 36 10.47 6.53 15.57
N HIS A 37 9.78 5.94 14.59
CA HIS A 37 10.43 5.09 13.59
C HIS A 37 11.27 5.88 12.59
N ARG A 38 12.39 5.27 12.19
CA ARG A 38 13.29 5.81 11.18
C ARG A 38 12.98 5.19 9.83
N CYS A 39 13.13 5.99 8.79
CA CYS A 39 12.99 5.51 7.43
C CYS A 39 14.02 4.41 7.17
N THR A 40 13.55 3.25 6.69
CA THR A 40 14.40 2.09 6.38
C THR A 40 15.50 2.40 5.36
N ARG A 41 15.30 3.42 4.51
CA ARG A 41 16.26 3.81 3.47
C ARG A 41 17.24 4.89 3.91
N CYS A 42 16.75 6.00 4.47
CA CYS A 42 17.59 7.19 4.75
C CYS A 42 17.74 7.54 6.24
N GLY A 43 17.07 6.84 7.16
CA GLY A 43 17.14 7.11 8.60
C GLY A 43 16.44 8.39 9.07
N GLN A 44 15.81 9.16 8.18
CA GLN A 44 14.98 10.31 8.56
C GLN A 44 13.71 9.87 9.31
N PRO A 45 13.06 10.73 10.11
CA PRO A 45 11.79 10.37 10.76
C PRO A 45 10.76 9.87 9.73
N ALA A 46 10.26 8.65 9.95
CA ALA A 46 9.27 8.05 9.09
C ALA A 46 7.91 8.75 9.26
N ARG A 47 7.19 8.91 8.16
CA ARG A 47 5.84 9.51 8.14
C ARG A 47 4.84 8.71 7.33
N ALA A 48 5.30 7.67 6.64
CA ALA A 48 4.48 6.82 5.80
C ALA A 48 4.82 5.35 6.06
N PRO A 49 4.36 4.79 7.19
CA PRO A 49 4.43 3.36 7.46
C PRO A 49 3.49 2.61 6.52
N ARG A 50 3.90 1.41 6.08
CA ARG A 50 3.07 0.47 5.32
C ARG A 50 3.29 -0.96 5.80
N LEU A 51 2.35 -1.83 5.46
CA LEU A 51 2.54 -3.27 5.56
C LEU A 51 2.96 -3.83 4.21
N VAL A 52 3.91 -4.75 4.24
CA VAL A 52 4.43 -5.47 3.07
C VAL A 52 4.52 -6.94 3.39
N ASP A 53 4.13 -7.81 2.47
CA ASP A 53 4.29 -9.25 2.64
C ASP A 53 5.68 -9.67 2.20
N VAL A 54 6.45 -10.21 3.14
CA VAL A 54 7.81 -10.71 2.91
C VAL A 54 7.76 -12.23 2.79
N PRO A 55 8.20 -12.81 1.65
CA PRO A 55 8.26 -14.26 1.49
C PRO A 55 9.05 -14.92 2.63
N GLY A 56 8.43 -15.88 3.32
CA GLY A 56 9.04 -16.60 4.44
C GLY A 56 8.93 -15.92 5.81
N LEU A 57 8.64 -14.61 5.88
CA LEU A 57 8.48 -13.86 7.13
C LEU A 57 7.03 -13.39 7.37
N GLY A 58 6.19 -13.37 6.32
CA GLY A 58 4.81 -12.91 6.42
C GLY A 58 4.73 -11.37 6.43
N PRO A 59 3.70 -10.77 7.04
CA PRO A 59 3.50 -9.33 7.00
C PRO A 59 4.54 -8.60 7.86
N CYS A 60 5.25 -7.66 7.25
CA CYS A 60 6.26 -6.82 7.89
C CYS A 60 5.90 -5.34 7.74
N ARG A 61 6.36 -4.52 8.70
CA ARG A 61 6.23 -3.07 8.67
C ARG A 61 7.39 -2.45 7.90
N LEU A 62 7.05 -1.55 6.99
CA LEU A 62 7.99 -0.76 6.22
C LEU A 62 7.78 0.71 6.52
N ASP A 63 8.77 1.33 7.14
CA ASP A 63 8.74 2.73 7.54
C ASP A 63 9.49 3.60 6.52
N THR A 64 8.79 4.55 5.91
CA THR A 64 9.40 5.47 4.92
C THR A 64 9.19 6.93 5.29
N CYS A 65 10.19 7.76 4.99
CA CYS A 65 10.00 9.20 4.95
C CYS A 65 9.16 9.55 3.72
N ARG A 66 8.55 10.74 3.70
CA ARG A 66 7.71 11.18 2.58
C ARG A 66 8.44 11.16 1.24
N ASP A 67 9.71 11.56 1.22
CA ASP A 67 10.45 11.69 -0.04
C ASP A 67 10.80 10.33 -0.64
N ASP A 68 11.31 9.39 0.18
CA ASP A 68 11.59 8.02 -0.25
C ASP A 68 10.30 7.26 -0.62
N PHE A 69 9.21 7.51 0.10
CA PHE A 69 7.88 7.01 -0.26
C PHE A 69 7.49 7.45 -1.68
N LEU A 70 7.60 8.74 -1.99
CA LEU A 70 7.22 9.28 -3.28
C LEU A 70 8.14 8.79 -4.39
N ALA A 71 9.45 8.71 -4.12
CA ALA A 71 10.43 8.18 -5.06
C ALA A 71 10.09 6.74 -5.46
N VAL A 72 9.74 5.88 -4.50
CA VAL A 72 9.42 4.48 -4.80
C VAL A 72 8.02 4.31 -5.39
N THR A 73 7.04 5.09 -4.94
CA THR A 73 5.67 5.02 -5.50
C THR A 73 5.65 5.41 -6.98
N ARG A 74 6.55 6.29 -7.44
CA ARG A 74 6.70 6.64 -8.86
C ARG A 74 7.35 5.53 -9.70
N LEU A 75 8.13 4.65 -9.08
CA LEU A 75 8.82 3.55 -9.74
C LEU A 75 7.98 2.28 -9.80
N LEU A 76 7.01 2.13 -8.90
CA LEU A 76 6.10 1.01 -8.93
C LEU A 76 5.07 1.19 -10.05
N PRO A 77 4.80 0.15 -10.86
CA PRO A 77 3.70 0.19 -11.81
C PRO A 77 2.40 0.46 -11.06
N SER A 78 1.63 1.43 -11.55
CA SER A 78 0.32 1.76 -10.98
C SER A 78 -0.57 0.52 -11.00
N ARG A 79 -1.08 0.13 -9.83
CA ARG A 79 -2.13 -0.89 -9.69
C ARG A 79 -3.54 -0.33 -9.84
N MET A 80 -3.67 0.99 -9.95
CA MET A 80 -4.97 1.59 -10.22
C MET A 80 -5.34 1.26 -11.67
N PRO A 81 -6.54 0.71 -11.92
CA PRO A 81 -7.02 0.56 -13.27
C PRO A 81 -6.92 1.92 -13.95
N SER A 82 -6.23 1.98 -15.07
CA SER A 82 -6.02 3.23 -15.82
C SER A 82 -7.28 3.67 -16.57
N MET A 83 -8.34 2.86 -16.52
CA MET A 83 -9.61 3.07 -17.20
C MET A 83 -10.75 2.97 -16.19
N VAL A 84 -11.78 3.79 -16.41
CA VAL A 84 -12.97 3.85 -15.55
C VAL A 84 -13.62 2.48 -15.43
N GLU A 85 -13.69 1.72 -16.52
CA GLU A 85 -14.26 0.37 -16.58
C GLU A 85 -13.58 -0.60 -15.61
N GLY A 86 -12.25 -0.52 -15.51
CA GLY A 86 -11.50 -1.34 -14.58
C GLY A 86 -11.74 -0.93 -13.12
N ILE A 87 -11.86 0.37 -12.85
CA ILE A 87 -12.21 0.86 -11.50
C ILE A 87 -13.60 0.38 -11.10
N VAL A 88 -14.56 0.44 -12.03
CA VAL A 88 -15.94 -0.02 -11.82
C VAL A 88 -16.00 -1.54 -11.58
N ALA A 89 -15.20 -2.31 -12.32
CA ALA A 89 -15.12 -3.77 -12.16
C ALA A 89 -14.60 -4.15 -10.76
N ASP A 90 -13.49 -3.56 -10.33
CA ASP A 90 -12.90 -3.78 -9.00
C ASP A 90 -13.90 -3.43 -7.89
N LEU A 91 -14.59 -2.28 -8.01
CA LEU A 91 -15.57 -1.84 -7.02
C LEU A 91 -16.76 -2.81 -6.90
N ARG A 92 -17.23 -3.35 -8.03
CA ARG A 92 -18.32 -4.34 -8.05
C ARG A 92 -17.91 -5.66 -7.45
N GLU A 93 -16.67 -6.09 -7.68
CA GLU A 93 -16.12 -7.30 -7.07
C GLU A 93 -16.07 -7.17 -5.55
N VAL A 94 -15.50 -6.08 -5.04
CA VAL A 94 -15.42 -5.82 -3.60
C VAL A 94 -16.81 -5.71 -2.97
N ALA A 95 -17.76 -5.05 -3.63
CA ALA A 95 -19.13 -4.95 -3.13
C ALA A 95 -19.81 -6.32 -3.02
N ARG A 96 -19.56 -7.21 -3.99
CA ARG A 96 -20.08 -8.59 -3.96
C ARG A 96 -19.50 -9.36 -2.77
N ASP A 97 -18.19 -9.29 -2.58
CA ASP A 97 -17.50 -9.99 -1.49
C ASP A 97 -17.95 -9.48 -0.11
N ALA A 98 -18.23 -8.18 -0.01
CA ALA A 98 -18.74 -7.56 1.21
C ALA A 98 -20.25 -7.74 1.41
N GLY A 99 -20.97 -8.31 0.43
CA GLY A 99 -22.44 -8.37 0.44
C GLY A 99 -23.11 -6.99 0.49
N ALA A 100 -22.42 -5.95 0.03
CA ALA A 100 -22.86 -4.57 0.13
C ALA A 100 -23.58 -4.12 -1.14
N PRO A 101 -24.73 -3.44 -1.04
CA PRO A 101 -25.36 -2.81 -2.19
C PRO A 101 -24.49 -1.64 -2.66
N LEU A 102 -24.13 -1.63 -3.95
CA LEU A 102 -23.31 -0.59 -4.55
C LEU A 102 -24.01 0.01 -5.78
N THR A 103 -24.16 1.34 -5.78
CA THR A 103 -24.59 2.11 -6.93
C THR A 103 -23.43 2.98 -7.39
N ILE A 104 -23.03 2.85 -8.65
CA ILE A 104 -21.90 3.59 -9.24
C ILE A 104 -22.48 4.56 -10.29
N PHE A 105 -22.08 5.83 -10.19
CA PHE A 105 -22.36 6.84 -11.20
C PHE A 105 -21.05 7.18 -11.92
N THR A 106 -21.03 7.02 -13.24
CA THR A 106 -19.95 7.49 -14.11
C THR A 106 -20.49 8.65 -14.95
N ASP A 107 -19.72 9.72 -15.08
CA ASP A 107 -19.98 10.74 -16.08
C ASP A 107 -19.46 10.17 -17.40
N ASP A 108 -20.36 9.66 -18.24
CA ASP A 108 -20.01 9.23 -19.59
C ASP A 108 -19.63 10.51 -20.35
N GLY A 109 -18.32 10.77 -20.43
CA GLY A 109 -17.77 12.01 -20.96
C GLY A 109 -18.50 12.47 -22.22
N MET A 110 -19.00 13.71 -22.20
CA MET A 110 -19.57 14.38 -23.35
C MET A 110 -18.67 14.16 -24.59
N PRO A 111 -19.21 13.73 -25.73
CA PRO A 111 -18.45 13.74 -26.98
C PRO A 111 -18.12 15.20 -27.30
N GLY A 112 -16.82 15.49 -27.43
CA GLY A 112 -16.31 16.79 -27.88
C GLY A 112 -16.62 17.09 -29.34
#